data_AF-A0A6P1L958-F1
#
_entry.id   AF-A0A6P1L958-F1
#
_cell.length_a   1.000
_cell.length_b   1.000
_cell.length_c   1.000
_cell.angle_alpha   90.00
_cell.angle_beta   90.00
_cell.angle_gamma   90.00
#
_symmetry.space_group_name_H-M   'P 1'
#
loop_
_entity.id
_entity.type
_entity.pdbx_description
1 polymer ?
#
loop_
_entity_poly.entity_id
_entity_poly.type
_entity_poly.pdbx_seq_one_letter_code
_entity_poly.pdbx_strand_id
1 'polypeptide(L)'
;MSDNQVVESIQDKYDSLLPYLNEKTRRIWAAIEARSLGRGGVSQVAIATGLSRTTIYAGMRLLSELDGVKTEDDSTRIRTNGGGRKLLEEQDAMLLSDLESLIEPMTLGDPESPLKWTSKSVVKLASALNRGGHRISAKSVGKNIHVCHFPPGTSKWNKIEHRLFCHITTNWRGKPLTSLQVVINLIRNTTTTHGLEVEARLDENFYQTGIKVTVQELDTIAIERNSFHGEWNYIIKPQISA
;
A
#
# COMPACT_ATOMS: atom_id res chain seq x y z
N MET A 1 20.18 -52.41 16.40
CA MET A 1 20.77 -51.62 15.30
C MET A 1 21.81 -50.71 15.93
N SER A 2 22.98 -50.56 15.32
CA SER A 2 23.94 -49.55 15.80
C SER A 2 23.35 -48.15 15.55
N ASP A 3 23.69 -47.16 16.39
CA ASP A 3 23.19 -45.79 16.26
C ASP A 3 23.39 -45.22 14.84
N ASN A 4 24.45 -45.66 14.15
CA ASN A 4 24.76 -45.23 12.79
C ASN A 4 23.78 -45.80 11.74
N GLN A 5 23.36 -47.07 11.89
CA GLN A 5 22.37 -47.69 10.99
C GLN A 5 20.98 -47.05 11.11
N VAL A 6 20.66 -46.54 12.31
CA VAL A 6 19.40 -45.84 12.57
C VAL A 6 19.40 -44.48 11.87
N VAL A 7 20.50 -43.72 11.98
CA VAL A 7 20.64 -42.41 11.32
C VAL A 7 20.58 -42.55 9.79
N GLU A 8 21.30 -43.51 9.22
CA GLU A 8 21.31 -43.78 7.78
C GLU A 8 19.91 -44.14 7.25
N SER A 9 19.19 -45.02 7.97
CA SER A 9 17.81 -45.38 7.61
C SER A 9 16.84 -44.19 7.67
N ILE A 10 17.00 -43.27 8.63
CA ILE A 10 16.16 -42.07 8.74
C ILE A 10 16.46 -41.10 7.61
N GLN A 11 17.73 -40.95 7.25
CA GLN A 11 18.17 -40.07 6.17
C GLN A 11 17.57 -40.53 4.82
N ASP A 12 17.66 -41.83 4.50
CA ASP A 12 17.11 -42.38 3.25
C ASP A 12 15.59 -42.17 3.14
N LYS A 13 14.86 -42.38 4.24
CA LYS A 13 13.40 -42.11 4.29
C LYS A 13 13.10 -40.62 4.08
N TYR A 14 13.87 -39.75 4.72
CA TYR A 14 13.66 -38.30 4.65
C TYR A 14 13.93 -37.76 3.25
N ASP A 15 15.05 -38.16 2.63
CA ASP A 15 15.44 -37.72 1.30
C ASP A 15 14.43 -38.16 0.23
N SER A 16 13.87 -39.37 0.38
CA SER A 16 12.81 -39.88 -0.50
C SER A 16 11.51 -39.07 -0.41
N LEU A 17 11.19 -38.52 0.76
CA LEU A 17 9.96 -37.74 1.00
C LEU A 17 10.16 -36.24 0.74
N LEU A 18 11.40 -35.73 0.80
CA LEU A 18 11.72 -34.31 0.74
C LEU A 18 11.07 -33.54 -0.44
N PRO A 19 10.95 -34.09 -1.66
CA PRO A 19 10.29 -33.42 -2.78
C PRO A 19 8.79 -33.16 -2.58
N TYR A 20 8.14 -33.96 -1.73
CA TYR A 20 6.69 -33.93 -1.53
C TYR A 20 6.29 -33.23 -0.22
N LEU A 21 7.26 -32.89 0.64
CA LEU A 21 7.00 -32.29 1.96
C LEU A 21 7.17 -30.77 1.96
N ASN A 22 6.17 -30.07 2.47
CA ASN A 22 6.24 -28.65 2.84
C ASN A 22 6.85 -28.46 4.25
N GLU A 23 7.17 -27.22 4.63
CA GLU A 23 7.84 -26.93 5.92
C GLU A 23 7.10 -27.50 7.15
N LYS A 24 5.76 -27.44 7.14
CA LYS A 24 4.90 -27.95 8.21
C LYS A 24 4.96 -29.48 8.30
N THR A 25 4.82 -30.17 7.16
CA THR A 25 4.84 -31.64 7.10
C THR A 25 6.21 -32.22 7.41
N ARG A 26 7.31 -31.55 7.01
CA ARG A 26 8.68 -31.92 7.42
C ARG A 26 8.85 -31.89 8.94
N ARG A 27 8.34 -30.83 9.58
CA ARG A 27 8.40 -30.66 11.03
C ARG A 27 7.61 -31.72 11.79
N ILE A 28 6.42 -32.06 11.29
CA ILE A 28 5.55 -33.10 11.87
C ILE A 28 6.21 -34.47 11.72
N TRP A 29 6.70 -34.80 10.53
CA TRP A 29 7.36 -36.09 10.27
C TRP A 29 8.59 -36.30 11.16
N ALA A 30 9.47 -35.29 11.26
CA ALA A 30 10.65 -35.36 12.11
C ALA A 30 10.29 -35.54 13.60
N ALA A 31 9.18 -34.96 14.05
CA ALA A 31 8.69 -35.14 15.41
C ALA A 31 8.12 -36.55 15.66
N ILE A 32 7.43 -37.14 14.68
CA ILE A 32 6.93 -38.53 14.77
C ILE A 32 8.10 -39.51 14.86
N GLU A 33 9.09 -39.39 13.97
CA GLU A 33 10.26 -40.28 13.95
C GLU A 33 11.10 -40.14 15.24
N ALA A 34 11.23 -38.91 15.75
CA ALA A 34 11.90 -38.67 17.03
C ALA A 34 11.14 -39.30 18.21
N ARG A 35 9.79 -39.25 18.19
CA ARG A 35 8.92 -39.86 19.21
C ARG A 35 9.01 -41.38 19.19
N SER A 36 9.06 -42.01 18.01
CA SER A 36 9.15 -43.47 17.90
C SER A 36 10.47 -44.05 18.38
N LEU A 37 11.57 -43.29 18.27
CA LEU A 37 12.91 -43.72 18.72
C LEU A 37 13.12 -43.53 20.24
N GLY A 38 12.29 -42.73 20.90
CA GLY A 38 12.39 -42.48 22.34
C GLY A 38 13.64 -41.72 22.74
N ARG A 39 14.40 -42.25 23.71
CA ARG A 39 15.56 -41.53 24.31
C ARG A 39 16.68 -41.37 23.27
N GLY A 40 17.00 -40.13 22.93
CA GLY A 40 18.04 -39.80 21.93
C GLY A 40 17.52 -39.65 20.50
N GLY A 41 16.24 -39.96 20.25
CA GLY A 41 15.61 -39.86 18.93
C GLY A 41 15.71 -38.48 18.30
N VAL A 42 15.50 -37.40 19.08
CA VAL A 42 15.65 -36.01 18.60
C VAL A 42 17.06 -35.74 18.07
N SER A 43 18.09 -36.27 18.74
CA SER A 43 19.48 -36.09 18.31
C SER A 43 19.76 -36.88 17.03
N GLN A 44 19.28 -38.11 16.95
CA GLN A 44 19.46 -38.97 15.77
C GLN A 44 18.74 -38.40 14.53
N VAL A 45 17.49 -37.93 14.70
CA VAL A 45 16.71 -37.30 13.61
C VAL A 45 17.32 -35.96 13.19
N ALA A 46 17.83 -35.15 14.14
CA ALA A 46 18.51 -33.90 13.80
C ALA A 46 19.79 -34.15 12.98
N ILE A 47 20.54 -35.20 13.31
CA ILE A 47 21.74 -35.59 12.56
C ILE A 47 21.35 -36.09 11.16
N ALA A 48 20.33 -36.94 11.05
CA ALA A 48 19.90 -37.53 9.78
C ALA A 48 19.27 -36.51 8.82
N THR A 49 18.49 -35.55 9.32
CA THR A 49 17.69 -34.62 8.49
C THR A 49 18.31 -33.24 8.34
N GLY A 50 19.33 -32.90 9.14
CA GLY A 50 19.90 -31.55 9.23
C GLY A 50 18.96 -30.51 9.86
N LEU A 51 17.77 -30.90 10.35
CA LEU A 51 16.84 -29.99 11.00
C LEU A 51 17.35 -29.58 12.39
N SER A 52 17.10 -28.32 12.78
CA SER A 52 17.44 -27.88 14.12
C SER A 52 16.62 -28.65 15.17
N ARG A 53 17.26 -28.99 16.31
CA ARG A 53 16.56 -29.63 17.43
C ARG A 53 15.34 -28.82 17.87
N THR A 54 15.41 -27.49 17.82
CA THR A 54 14.29 -26.59 18.12
C THR A 54 13.10 -26.79 17.17
N THR A 55 13.34 -27.07 15.89
CA THR A 55 12.30 -27.39 14.91
C THR A 55 11.60 -28.70 15.24
N ILE A 56 12.35 -29.73 15.64
CA ILE A 56 11.82 -31.03 16.04
C ILE A 56 10.98 -30.91 17.33
N TYR A 57 11.46 -30.15 18.33
CA TYR A 57 10.69 -29.86 19.54
C TYR A 57 9.40 -29.08 19.25
N ALA A 58 9.43 -28.11 18.34
CA ALA A 58 8.23 -27.40 17.90
C ALA A 58 7.22 -28.35 17.23
N GLY A 59 7.69 -29.33 16.45
CA GLY A 59 6.85 -30.38 15.86
C GLY A 59 6.21 -31.29 16.91
N MET A 60 6.96 -31.72 17.94
CA MET A 60 6.42 -32.55 19.02
C MET A 60 5.35 -31.82 19.84
N ARG A 61 5.52 -30.51 20.03
CA ARG A 61 4.50 -29.66 20.66
C ARG A 61 3.21 -29.62 19.83
N LEU A 62 3.32 -29.44 18.51
CA LEU A 62 2.16 -29.48 17.60
C LEU A 62 1.44 -30.83 17.64
N LEU A 63 2.17 -31.95 17.65
CA LEU A 63 1.56 -33.28 17.77
C LEU A 63 0.81 -33.46 19.08
N SER A 64 1.39 -32.96 20.19
CA SER A 64 0.75 -33.02 21.51
C SER A 64 -0.51 -32.16 21.59
N GLU A 65 -0.55 -31.04 20.87
CA GLU A 65 -1.73 -30.16 20.74
C GLU A 65 -2.81 -30.78 19.84
N LEU A 66 -2.43 -31.62 18.85
CA LEU A 66 -3.34 -32.33 17.94
C LEU A 66 -3.95 -33.62 18.54
N ASP A 67 -3.27 -34.27 19.49
CA ASP A 67 -3.77 -35.47 20.18
C ASP A 67 -5.05 -35.20 21.04
N GLY A 68 -5.48 -33.93 21.17
CA GLY A 68 -6.70 -33.51 21.89
C GLY A 68 -7.86 -33.00 21.03
N VAL A 69 -7.67 -32.72 19.74
CA VAL A 69 -8.72 -32.16 18.87
C VAL A 69 -8.57 -32.71 17.45
N LYS A 70 -9.49 -33.60 17.04
CA LYS A 70 -9.74 -33.85 15.62
C LYS A 70 -10.47 -32.64 15.06
N THR A 71 -9.78 -31.75 14.38
CA THR A 71 -10.42 -30.78 13.50
C THR A 71 -10.07 -31.11 12.06
N GLU A 72 -11.10 -31.56 11.35
CA GLU A 72 -11.27 -31.28 9.94
C GLU A 72 -11.11 -29.77 9.75
N ASP A 73 -9.97 -29.33 9.25
CA ASP A 73 -9.85 -28.01 8.66
C ASP A 73 -9.10 -28.13 7.33
N ASP A 74 -9.91 -28.15 6.28
CA ASP A 74 -9.57 -28.20 4.87
C ASP A 74 -8.97 -26.87 4.38
N SER A 75 -8.21 -26.19 5.24
CA SER A 75 -7.52 -24.97 4.89
C SER A 75 -6.15 -25.32 4.32
N THR A 76 -6.05 -25.25 3.00
CA THR A 76 -4.80 -25.28 2.18
C THR A 76 -3.74 -24.23 2.59
N ARG A 77 -3.90 -23.54 3.73
CA ARG A 77 -3.09 -22.41 4.18
C ARG A 77 -2.04 -22.87 5.19
N ILE A 78 -0.79 -22.81 4.75
CA ILE A 78 0.40 -23.27 5.49
C ILE A 78 0.87 -22.27 6.57
N ARG A 79 0.45 -21.00 6.52
CA ARG A 79 0.90 -19.93 7.43
C ARG A 79 -0.18 -19.51 8.42
N THR A 80 0.22 -19.24 9.67
CA THR A 80 -0.60 -18.59 10.69
C THR A 80 -0.87 -17.12 10.32
N ASN A 81 -2.08 -16.62 10.62
CA ASN A 81 -2.37 -15.19 10.53
C ASN A 81 -1.47 -14.40 11.49
N GLY A 82 -0.93 -13.26 11.03
CA GLY A 82 -0.13 -12.34 11.85
C GLY A 82 1.40 -12.46 11.73
N GLY A 83 1.92 -13.38 10.91
CA GLY A 83 3.36 -13.54 10.66
C GLY A 83 3.96 -12.54 9.66
N GLY A 84 3.68 -11.25 9.81
CA GLY A 84 4.15 -10.20 8.90
C GLY A 84 4.51 -8.91 9.65
N ARG A 85 5.33 -8.06 9.02
CA ARG A 85 5.57 -6.70 9.53
C ARG A 85 4.23 -5.97 9.55
N LYS A 86 3.83 -5.47 10.72
CA LYS A 86 2.61 -4.67 10.90
C LYS A 86 2.59 -3.50 9.91
N LEU A 87 1.39 -3.14 9.44
CA LEU A 87 1.22 -2.02 8.52
C LEU A 87 1.76 -0.73 9.17
N LEU A 88 2.34 0.17 8.37
CA LEU A 88 2.85 1.45 8.87
C LEU A 88 1.75 2.26 9.59
N GLU A 89 0.51 2.12 9.11
CA GLU A 89 -0.70 2.73 9.68
C GLU A 89 -1.05 2.14 11.07
N GLU A 90 -0.68 0.89 11.34
CA GLU A 90 -0.84 0.26 12.66
C GLU A 90 0.32 0.58 13.61
N GLN A 91 1.49 0.93 13.08
CA GLN A 91 2.67 1.31 13.87
C GLN A 91 2.62 2.78 14.28
N ASP A 92 2.04 3.62 13.44
CA ASP A 92 1.97 5.06 13.60
C ASP A 92 0.55 5.55 13.29
N ALA A 93 -0.22 5.74 14.36
CA ALA A 93 -1.63 6.11 14.27
C ALA A 93 -1.88 7.51 13.70
N MET A 94 -0.88 8.41 13.75
CA MET A 94 -0.98 9.78 13.24
C MET A 94 -0.44 9.94 11.82
N LEU A 95 0.26 8.93 11.30
CA LEU A 95 0.85 8.97 9.96
C LEU A 95 -0.16 9.31 8.86
N LEU A 96 -1.35 8.72 8.92
CA LEU A 96 -2.40 8.98 7.92
C LEU A 96 -2.94 10.40 8.03
N SER A 97 -3.27 10.86 9.25
CA SER A 97 -3.80 12.21 9.44
C SER A 97 -2.79 13.29 9.04
N ASP A 98 -1.52 13.08 9.34
CA ASP A 98 -0.47 14.06 9.04
C ASP A 98 -0.09 14.04 7.55
N LEU A 99 -0.15 12.86 6.91
CA LEU A 99 -0.04 12.76 5.45
C LEU A 99 -1.22 13.47 4.77
N GLU A 100 -2.44 13.27 5.27
CA GLU A 100 -3.63 13.95 4.76
C GLU A 100 -3.54 15.46 4.94
N SER A 101 -3.08 15.96 6.09
CA SER A 101 -2.84 17.38 6.33
C SER A 101 -1.81 17.99 5.36
N LEU A 102 -0.77 17.23 4.99
CA LEU A 102 0.20 17.66 3.99
C LEU A 102 -0.34 17.64 2.55
N ILE A 103 -1.40 16.86 2.32
CA ILE A 103 -2.10 16.67 1.05
C ILE A 103 -3.30 17.63 0.89
N GLU A 104 -3.90 18.14 1.97
CA GLU A 104 -5.04 19.07 1.93
C GLU A 104 -4.66 20.53 1.59
N PRO A 105 -5.57 21.32 0.99
CA PRO A 105 -6.17 21.15 -0.33
C PRO A 105 -5.54 22.17 -1.30
N MET A 106 -4.62 21.74 -2.13
CA MET A 106 -4.46 22.37 -3.45
C MET A 106 -5.41 21.66 -4.41
N THR A 107 -6.72 21.70 -4.13
CA THR A 107 -7.72 21.02 -4.97
C THR A 107 -8.02 21.83 -6.21
N LEU A 108 -7.31 21.51 -7.29
CA LEU A 108 -7.90 21.51 -8.63
C LEU A 108 -8.84 20.28 -8.73
N GLY A 109 -10.01 20.32 -8.07
CA GLY A 109 -10.98 19.20 -8.06
C GLY A 109 -12.07 19.27 -6.98
N ASP A 110 -13.04 18.34 -7.02
CA ASP A 110 -14.19 18.22 -6.09
C ASP A 110 -13.72 17.91 -4.66
N PRO A 111 -13.98 18.79 -3.66
CA PRO A 111 -13.59 18.58 -2.26
C PRO A 111 -14.30 17.40 -1.60
N GLU A 112 -15.42 16.92 -2.16
CA GLU A 112 -16.13 15.73 -1.69
C GLU A 112 -15.59 14.42 -2.33
N SER A 113 -14.59 14.52 -3.21
CA SER A 113 -14.00 13.36 -3.87
C SER A 113 -13.11 12.57 -2.90
N PRO A 114 -13.20 11.22 -2.87
CA PRO A 114 -12.25 10.39 -2.13
C PRO A 114 -10.82 10.46 -2.71
N LEU A 115 -10.64 11.05 -3.89
CA LEU A 115 -9.34 11.26 -4.54
C LEU A 115 -8.78 12.64 -4.21
N LYS A 116 -7.67 12.68 -3.46
CA LYS A 116 -6.95 13.92 -3.08
C LYS A 116 -5.75 14.16 -4.01
N TRP A 117 -5.53 15.41 -4.42
CA TRP A 117 -4.47 15.82 -5.37
C TRP A 117 -3.33 16.55 -4.66
N THR A 118 -2.09 16.37 -5.11
CA THR A 118 -0.92 17.11 -4.56
C THR A 118 0.11 17.43 -5.64
N SER A 119 0.66 18.65 -5.60
CA SER A 119 1.79 19.10 -6.45
C SER A 119 3.16 18.74 -5.83
N LYS A 120 3.18 18.16 -4.62
CA LYS A 120 4.42 17.76 -3.93
C LYS A 120 4.84 16.38 -4.39
N SER A 121 6.13 16.22 -4.69
CA SER A 121 6.70 14.90 -4.97
C SER A 121 6.66 14.00 -3.73
N VAL A 122 6.68 12.69 -3.95
CA VAL A 122 6.72 11.66 -2.89
C VAL A 122 7.91 11.87 -1.93
N VAL A 123 9.04 12.35 -2.45
CA VAL A 123 10.24 12.69 -1.66
C VAL A 123 9.99 13.89 -0.75
N LYS A 124 9.32 14.94 -1.25
CA LYS A 124 8.96 16.12 -0.45
C LYS A 124 7.95 15.77 0.64
N LEU A 125 7.00 14.89 0.35
CA LEU A 125 6.02 14.40 1.34
C LEU A 125 6.71 13.56 2.43
N ALA A 126 7.57 12.62 2.05
CA ALA A 126 8.34 11.82 3.01
C ALA A 126 9.25 12.69 3.88
N SER A 127 9.92 13.70 3.30
CA SER A 127 10.74 14.65 4.07
C SER A 127 9.90 15.49 5.03
N ALA A 128 8.72 15.95 4.61
CA ALA A 128 7.81 16.71 5.46
C ALA A 128 7.30 15.87 6.65
N LEU A 129 6.92 14.62 6.41
CA LEU A 129 6.50 13.69 7.45
C LEU A 129 7.65 13.31 8.39
N ASN A 130 8.86 13.12 7.87
CA ASN A 130 10.03 12.86 8.71
C ASN A 130 10.35 14.05 9.63
N ARG A 131 10.12 15.30 9.19
CA ARG A 131 10.22 16.47 10.06
C ARG A 131 9.13 16.52 11.14
N GLY A 132 7.96 15.92 10.88
CA GLY A 132 6.87 15.75 11.85
C GLY A 132 7.12 14.64 12.88
N GLY A 133 8.23 13.88 12.77
CA GLY A 133 8.59 12.82 13.71
C GLY A 133 8.27 11.39 13.22
N HIS A 134 7.66 11.24 12.05
CA HIS A 134 7.44 9.92 11.45
C HIS A 134 8.76 9.33 10.94
N ARG A 135 8.89 8.00 10.91
CA ARG A 135 10.05 7.31 10.32
C ARG A 135 9.63 6.59 9.04
N ILE A 136 9.55 7.33 7.94
CA ILE A 136 9.10 6.80 6.65
C ILE A 136 10.08 7.09 5.52
N SER A 137 10.13 6.16 4.57
CA SER A 137 10.90 6.34 3.34
C SER A 137 10.00 6.85 2.21
N ALA A 138 10.58 7.44 1.16
CA ALA A 138 9.81 7.78 -0.04
C ALA A 138 9.10 6.54 -0.64
N LYS A 139 9.68 5.34 -0.48
CA LYS A 139 9.06 4.06 -0.88
C LYS A 139 7.83 3.72 -0.04
N SER A 140 7.82 4.11 1.22
CA SER A 140 6.68 3.92 2.13
C SER A 140 5.51 4.83 1.80
N VAL A 141 5.80 6.03 1.27
CA VAL A 141 4.80 7.01 0.82
C VAL A 141 4.35 6.73 -0.62
N GLY A 142 5.25 6.18 -1.45
CA GLY A 142 5.00 5.78 -2.82
C GLY A 142 4.02 4.61 -2.90
N LYS A 143 2.74 4.90 -2.75
CA LYS A 143 1.65 4.00 -3.13
C LYS A 143 1.40 4.13 -4.64
N ASN A 144 0.80 3.11 -5.22
CA ASN A 144 0.35 3.14 -6.62
C ASN A 144 -0.58 4.34 -6.83
N ILE A 145 -0.29 5.19 -7.81
CA ILE A 145 -1.18 6.30 -8.16
C ILE A 145 -2.14 5.78 -9.22
N HIS A 146 -3.41 5.68 -8.86
CA HIS A 146 -4.48 5.36 -9.81
C HIS A 146 -4.94 6.65 -10.47
N VAL A 147 -4.73 6.75 -11.78
CA VAL A 147 -5.23 7.85 -12.60
C VAL A 147 -6.49 7.37 -13.30
N CYS A 148 -7.63 7.97 -12.94
CA CYS A 148 -8.91 7.73 -13.59
C CYS A 148 -9.36 9.03 -14.24
N HIS A 149 -9.59 9.02 -15.55
CA HIS A 149 -10.08 10.20 -16.25
C HIS A 149 -11.60 10.15 -16.33
N PHE A 150 -12.24 11.29 -16.11
CA PHE A 150 -13.64 11.41 -16.45
C PHE A 150 -13.81 11.46 -17.98
N PRO A 151 -14.94 10.98 -18.51
CA PRO A 151 -15.25 11.10 -19.93
C PRO A 151 -15.19 12.57 -20.39
N PRO A 152 -14.69 12.84 -21.60
CA PRO A 152 -14.64 14.20 -22.15
C PRO A 152 -16.03 14.85 -22.14
N GLY A 153 -16.13 16.05 -21.57
CA GLY A 153 -17.38 16.82 -21.44
C GLY A 153 -18.00 16.84 -20.03
N THR A 154 -17.52 16.01 -19.11
CA THR A 154 -17.98 15.99 -17.71
C THR A 154 -17.37 17.09 -16.83
N SER A 155 -16.28 17.75 -17.26
CA SER A 155 -15.70 18.91 -16.53
C SER A 155 -16.75 20.01 -16.35
N LYS A 156 -17.61 20.20 -17.36
CA LYS A 156 -18.72 21.16 -17.35
C LYS A 156 -19.89 20.79 -16.42
N TRP A 157 -19.88 19.55 -15.91
CA TRP A 157 -20.90 19.02 -15.00
C TRP A 157 -20.34 18.77 -13.60
N ASN A 158 -19.13 19.28 -13.30
CA ASN A 158 -18.59 19.20 -11.96
C ASN A 158 -19.48 20.02 -11.01
N LYS A 159 -19.80 19.44 -9.84
CA LYS A 159 -20.56 20.11 -8.76
C LYS A 159 -20.01 21.49 -8.42
N ILE A 160 -18.69 21.70 -8.52
CA ILE A 160 -18.08 23.02 -8.28
C ILE A 160 -18.61 24.07 -9.26
N GLU A 161 -18.75 23.74 -10.55
CA GLU A 161 -19.28 24.70 -11.52
C GLU A 161 -20.70 25.14 -11.16
N HIS A 162 -21.53 24.18 -10.73
CA HIS A 162 -22.92 24.41 -10.34
C HIS A 162 -23.09 25.06 -8.96
N ARG A 163 -22.15 24.88 -8.02
CA ARG A 163 -22.25 25.38 -6.64
C ARG A 163 -21.44 26.65 -6.38
N LEU A 164 -20.46 26.98 -7.21
CA LEU A 164 -19.58 28.13 -7.01
C LEU A 164 -19.60 29.08 -8.21
N PHE A 165 -19.26 28.61 -9.41
CA PHE A 165 -19.08 29.50 -10.56
C PHE A 165 -20.37 30.21 -10.99
N CYS A 166 -21.54 29.59 -10.83
CA CYS A 166 -22.82 30.24 -11.10
C CYS A 166 -23.04 31.49 -10.21
N HIS A 167 -22.66 31.43 -8.93
CA HIS A 167 -22.80 32.53 -7.98
C HIS A 167 -21.75 33.61 -8.23
N ILE A 168 -20.51 33.21 -8.54
CA ILE A 168 -19.45 34.17 -8.92
C ILE A 168 -19.88 34.95 -10.17
N THR A 169 -20.37 34.26 -11.19
CA THR A 169 -20.87 34.87 -12.43
C THR A 169 -22.01 35.85 -12.15
N THR A 170 -22.93 35.48 -11.25
CA THR A 170 -24.02 36.36 -10.82
C THR A 170 -23.47 37.60 -10.10
N ASN A 171 -22.49 37.44 -9.22
CA ASN A 171 -21.88 38.54 -8.48
C ASN A 171 -21.08 39.50 -9.39
N TRP A 172 -20.50 38.99 -10.48
CA TRP A 172 -19.77 39.77 -11.48
C TRP A 172 -20.68 40.55 -12.42
N ARG A 173 -21.96 40.17 -12.53
CA ARG A 173 -22.89 40.74 -13.50
C ARG A 173 -22.96 42.27 -13.37
N GLY A 174 -22.59 42.97 -14.45
CA GLY A 174 -22.62 44.43 -14.52
C GLY A 174 -21.46 45.13 -13.81
N LYS A 175 -20.43 44.40 -13.35
CA LYS A 175 -19.25 44.98 -12.71
C LYS A 175 -18.03 44.91 -13.64
N PRO A 176 -17.32 46.01 -13.88
CA PRO A 176 -16.16 46.01 -14.76
C PRO A 176 -14.95 45.33 -14.08
N LEU A 177 -14.31 44.39 -14.78
CA LEU A 177 -13.14 43.64 -14.29
C LEU A 177 -11.85 44.37 -14.66
N THR A 178 -11.57 45.49 -13.99
CA THR A 178 -10.50 46.41 -14.38
C THR A 178 -9.10 46.03 -13.85
N SER A 179 -9.02 45.15 -12.85
CA SER A 179 -7.74 44.68 -12.30
C SER A 179 -7.86 43.30 -11.66
N LEU A 180 -6.73 42.62 -11.49
CA LEU A 180 -6.66 41.33 -10.77
C LEU A 180 -7.21 41.46 -9.34
N GLN A 181 -6.93 42.57 -8.67
CA GLN A 181 -7.45 42.82 -7.32
C GLN A 181 -8.97 42.92 -7.31
N VAL A 182 -9.57 43.58 -8.32
CA VAL A 182 -11.03 43.67 -8.46
C VAL A 182 -11.61 42.28 -8.70
N VAL A 183 -11.00 41.48 -9.58
CA VAL A 183 -11.43 40.10 -9.85
C VAL A 183 -11.40 39.27 -8.55
N ILE A 184 -10.29 39.28 -7.82
CA ILE A 184 -10.13 38.54 -6.56
C ILE A 184 -11.17 38.97 -5.52
N ASN A 185 -11.35 40.27 -5.33
CA ASN A 185 -12.32 40.81 -4.37
C ASN A 185 -13.75 40.42 -4.75
N LEU A 186 -14.10 40.43 -6.04
CA LEU A 186 -15.42 40.01 -6.51
C LEU A 186 -15.66 38.52 -6.33
N ILE A 187 -14.64 37.67 -6.54
CA ILE A 187 -14.77 36.24 -6.25
C ILE A 187 -14.98 36.03 -4.75
N ARG A 188 -14.11 36.60 -3.91
CA ARG A 188 -14.11 36.42 -2.46
C ARG A 188 -15.42 36.86 -1.80
N ASN A 189 -16.00 37.95 -2.29
CA ASN A 189 -17.26 38.50 -1.75
C ASN A 189 -18.51 37.83 -2.34
N THR A 190 -18.38 36.67 -2.99
CA THR A 190 -19.53 35.90 -3.47
C THR A 190 -20.14 35.13 -2.32
N THR A 191 -21.38 35.45 -1.97
CA THR A 191 -22.12 34.79 -0.89
C THR A 191 -23.46 34.28 -1.38
N THR A 192 -24.02 33.30 -0.68
CA THR A 192 -25.38 32.78 -0.92
C THR A 192 -26.19 32.81 0.37
N THR A 193 -27.51 32.68 0.25
CA THR A 193 -28.41 32.58 1.43
C THR A 193 -28.12 31.37 2.32
N HIS A 194 -27.39 30.39 1.81
CA HIS A 194 -27.03 29.16 2.51
C HIS A 194 -25.61 29.23 3.12
N GLY A 195 -24.99 30.42 3.16
CA GLY A 195 -23.70 30.62 3.84
C GLY A 195 -22.48 30.17 3.03
N LEU A 196 -22.51 30.25 1.70
CA LEU A 196 -21.29 30.02 0.91
C LEU A 196 -20.23 31.08 1.25
N GLU A 197 -19.06 30.61 1.68
CA GLU A 197 -17.85 31.43 1.82
C GLU A 197 -16.85 31.04 0.73
N VAL A 198 -16.23 32.05 0.11
CA VAL A 198 -15.31 31.85 -1.02
C VAL A 198 -13.97 32.48 -0.70
N GLU A 199 -12.92 31.68 -0.75
CA GLU A 199 -11.56 32.17 -0.70
C GLU A 199 -10.96 32.30 -2.11
N ALA A 200 -10.35 33.45 -2.39
CA ALA A 200 -9.64 33.70 -3.63
C ALA A 200 -8.30 34.38 -3.35
N ARG A 201 -7.25 33.88 -3.99
CA ARG A 201 -5.87 34.36 -3.89
C ARG A 201 -5.26 34.47 -5.28
N LEU A 202 -4.32 35.40 -5.44
CA LEU A 202 -3.53 35.48 -6.67
C LEU A 202 -2.47 34.39 -6.63
N ASP A 203 -2.37 33.61 -7.72
CA ASP A 203 -1.25 32.72 -7.94
C ASP A 203 -0.23 33.42 -8.84
N GLU A 204 0.90 33.83 -8.26
CA GLU A 204 2.00 34.51 -8.96
C GLU A 204 3.04 33.51 -9.49
N ASN A 205 2.82 32.20 -9.33
CA ASN A 205 3.74 31.20 -9.82
C ASN A 205 3.83 31.25 -11.35
N PHE A 206 5.06 31.19 -11.85
CA PHE A 206 5.31 31.09 -13.28
C PHE A 206 5.29 29.62 -13.69
N TYR A 207 4.26 29.23 -14.46
CA TYR A 207 4.15 27.89 -15.03
C TYR A 207 4.68 27.90 -16.47
N GLN A 208 5.74 27.12 -16.71
CA GLN A 208 6.29 26.99 -18.05
C GLN A 208 5.26 26.28 -18.95
N THR A 209 4.81 26.98 -19.99
CA THR A 209 3.87 26.42 -20.97
C THR A 209 4.61 25.60 -22.02
N GLY A 210 3.93 24.60 -22.59
CA GLY A 210 4.48 23.82 -23.71
C GLY A 210 5.62 22.88 -23.33
N ILE A 211 5.67 22.40 -22.08
CA ILE A 211 6.57 21.29 -21.70
C ILE A 211 6.22 20.10 -22.60
N LYS A 212 7.08 19.85 -23.59
CA LYS A 212 7.00 18.67 -24.46
C LYS A 212 7.75 17.56 -23.78
N VAL A 213 7.01 16.64 -23.16
CA VAL A 213 7.59 15.40 -22.65
C VAL A 213 7.85 14.50 -23.86
N THR A 214 9.11 14.08 -24.01
CA THR A 214 9.49 13.16 -25.08
C THR A 214 8.93 11.75 -24.80
N VAL A 215 8.78 10.93 -25.84
CA VAL A 215 8.34 9.54 -25.69
C VAL A 215 9.30 8.76 -24.78
N GLN A 216 10.61 9.03 -24.90
CA GLN A 216 11.64 8.41 -24.05
C GLN A 216 11.47 8.76 -22.57
N GLU A 217 11.17 10.02 -22.25
CA GLU A 217 10.88 10.43 -20.87
C GLU A 217 9.59 9.79 -20.35
N LEU A 218 8.55 9.68 -21.17
CA LEU A 218 7.30 9.00 -20.79
C LEU A 218 7.52 7.50 -20.54
N ASP A 219 8.34 6.84 -21.35
CA ASP A 219 8.66 5.41 -21.21
C ASP A 219 9.45 5.11 -19.92
N THR A 220 10.15 6.10 -19.35
CA THR A 220 10.78 5.94 -18.03
C THR A 220 9.76 5.82 -16.89
N ILE A 221 8.51 6.23 -17.11
CA ILE A 221 7.46 6.16 -16.10
C ILE A 221 6.89 4.74 -16.07
N ALA A 222 6.85 4.11 -14.89
CA ALA A 222 6.25 2.78 -14.73
C ALA A 222 4.71 2.88 -14.78
N ILE A 223 4.15 2.97 -15.99
CA ILE A 223 2.70 3.04 -16.22
C ILE A 223 2.14 1.63 -16.52
N GLU A 224 1.17 1.20 -15.73
CA GLU A 224 0.35 0.01 -15.99
C GLU A 224 -1.06 0.44 -16.37
N ARG A 225 -1.48 0.16 -17.61
CA ARG A 225 -2.82 0.54 -18.09
C ARG A 225 -3.88 -0.37 -17.47
N ASN A 226 -5.04 0.18 -17.14
CA ASN A 226 -6.15 -0.59 -16.59
C ASN A 226 -6.80 -1.46 -17.68
N SER A 227 -7.31 -2.62 -17.29
CA SER A 227 -8.14 -3.48 -18.14
C SER A 227 -9.42 -2.79 -18.65
N PHE A 228 -9.96 -1.86 -17.86
CA PHE A 228 -11.15 -1.08 -18.22
C PHE A 228 -10.77 0.35 -18.60
N HIS A 229 -10.98 0.71 -19.87
CA HIS A 229 -10.58 1.99 -20.48
C HIS A 229 -9.10 2.34 -20.25
N GLY A 230 -8.18 1.42 -20.56
CA GLY A 230 -6.74 1.58 -20.34
C GLY A 230 -6.08 2.69 -21.16
N GLU A 231 -6.75 3.17 -22.20
CA GLU A 231 -6.39 4.38 -22.95
C GLU A 231 -6.48 5.66 -22.09
N TRP A 232 -7.32 5.64 -21.06
CA TRP A 232 -7.55 6.77 -20.16
C TRP A 232 -7.10 6.44 -18.74
N ASN A 233 -7.38 5.24 -18.25
CA ASN A 233 -7.15 4.86 -16.88
C ASN A 233 -5.87 4.05 -16.74
N TYR A 234 -4.99 4.49 -15.85
CA TYR A 234 -3.70 3.82 -15.66
C TYR A 234 -3.18 4.00 -14.25
N ILE A 235 -2.27 3.12 -13.87
CA ILE A 235 -1.59 3.09 -12.58
C ILE A 235 -0.16 3.53 -12.82
N ILE A 236 0.27 4.58 -12.14
CA ILE A 236 1.69 4.94 -12.08
C ILE A 236 2.28 4.25 -10.85
N LYS A 237 3.21 3.34 -11.09
CA LYS A 237 3.99 2.70 -10.02
C LYS A 237 5.14 3.61 -9.60
N PRO A 238 5.51 3.61 -8.31
CA PRO A 238 6.69 4.35 -7.85
C PRO A 238 7.95 3.80 -8.52
N GLN A 239 8.56 4.60 -9.39
CA GLN A 239 9.92 4.38 -9.90
C GLN A 239 10.89 4.82 -8.80
N ILE A 240 11.59 3.85 -8.19
CA ILE A 240 12.61 4.14 -7.18
C ILE A 240 13.94 4.21 -7.94
N SER A 241 14.50 5.41 -8.09
CA SER A 241 15.91 5.52 -8.42
C SER A 241 16.70 4.93 -7.26
N ALA A 242 17.53 3.92 -7.56
CA ALA A 242 18.42 3.26 -6.61
C ALA A 242 19.38 4.24 -5.93
#